data_AF-A0A967WCZ1-F1
#
_entry.id   AF-A0A967WCZ1-F1
#
_cell.length_a   1.000
_cell.length_b   1.000
_cell.length_c   1.000
_cell.angle_alpha   90.00
_cell.angle_beta   90.00
_cell.angle_gamma   90.00
#
_symmetry.space_group_name_H-M   'P 1'
#
loop_
_entity.id
_entity.type
_entity.pdbx_description
1 polymer ?
#
loop_
_entity_poly.entity_id
_entity_poly.type
_entity_poly.pdbx_seq_one_letter_code
_entity_poly.pdbx_strand_id
1 'polypeptide(L)'
;EYRWGARYSINTGLPTVLGWNWHQRQQRAAAGDEEVWDRASDIAYIYNEPIPALIEPMLDKYNVRYIIVGPLERAYYLSIGLDKFERMAADGSLRSVFQNEGVTIYEVVP
;
A
#
# COMPACT_ATOMS: atom_id res chain seq x y z
N GLU A 1 12.80 10.72 4.61
CA GLU A 1 12.64 9.27 4.30
C GLU A 1 12.65 8.35 5.53
N TYR A 2 12.66 8.85 6.77
CA TYR A 2 12.48 8.00 7.97
C TYR A 2 11.01 7.98 8.39
N ARG A 3 10.20 7.23 7.65
CA ARG A 3 8.81 6.93 8.03
C ARG A 3 8.78 5.59 8.76
N TRP A 4 7.74 5.33 9.54
CA TRP A 4 7.48 4.00 10.12
C TRP A 4 6.95 3.00 9.05
N GLY A 5 7.57 3.01 7.87
CA GLY A 5 7.30 2.11 6.75
C GLY A 5 7.90 0.72 6.99
N ALA A 6 7.45 -0.26 6.20
CA ALA A 6 7.83 -1.68 6.28
C ALA A 6 7.61 -2.40 7.63
N ARG A 7 6.98 -1.74 8.62
CA ARG A 7 6.70 -2.28 9.96
C ARG A 7 5.97 -3.64 9.92
N TYR A 8 5.04 -3.82 8.98
CA TYR A 8 4.32 -5.08 8.83
C TYR A 8 5.26 -6.18 8.34
N SER A 9 5.98 -5.95 7.24
CA SER A 9 6.94 -6.92 6.70
C SER A 9 8.02 -7.31 7.71
N ILE A 10 8.51 -6.36 8.51
CA ILE A 10 9.52 -6.64 9.55
C ILE A 10 8.96 -7.59 10.63
N ASN A 11 7.69 -7.43 11.03
CA ASN A 11 7.10 -8.22 12.11
C ASN A 11 6.46 -9.53 11.63
N THR A 12 6.07 -9.65 10.35
CA THR A 12 5.38 -10.83 9.82
C THR A 12 6.23 -11.68 8.89
N GLY A 13 7.33 -11.15 8.36
CA GLY A 13 8.11 -11.79 7.29
C GLY A 13 7.43 -11.75 5.92
N LEU A 14 6.23 -11.17 5.78
CA LEU A 14 5.55 -11.03 4.50
C LEU A 14 6.20 -9.92 3.65
N PRO A 15 6.34 -10.11 2.32
CA PRO A 15 6.87 -9.06 1.45
C PRO A 15 5.94 -7.84 1.36
N THR A 16 6.48 -6.71 0.92
CA THR A 16 5.73 -5.48 0.64
C THR A 16 6.18 -4.92 -0.71
N VAL A 17 5.31 -4.14 -1.37
CA VAL A 17 5.60 -3.49 -2.66
C VAL A 17 6.88 -2.67 -2.60
N LEU A 18 7.07 -1.92 -1.51
CA LEU A 18 8.29 -1.18 -1.24
C LEU A 18 8.63 -1.23 0.25
N GLY A 19 9.88 -1.58 0.55
CA GLY A 19 10.43 -1.52 1.90
C GLY A 19 10.84 -0.10 2.27
N TRP A 20 12.04 0.06 2.82
CA TRP A 20 12.58 1.37 3.13
C TRP A 20 13.14 2.00 1.85
N ASN A 21 12.42 2.99 1.29
CA ASN A 21 12.78 3.63 0.02
C ASN A 21 14.27 4.02 -0.03
N TRP A 22 14.72 4.88 0.89
CA TRP A 22 16.12 5.33 0.92
C TRP A 22 17.15 4.18 0.99
N HIS A 23 16.89 3.15 1.79
CA HIS A 23 17.83 2.03 1.89
C HIS A 23 17.86 1.18 0.61
N GLN A 24 16.73 1.00 -0.08
CA GLN A 24 16.72 0.35 -1.38
C GLN A 24 17.48 1.17 -2.43
N ARG A 25 17.36 2.50 -2.42
CA ARG A 25 18.12 3.40 -3.31
C ARG A 25 19.63 3.30 -3.05
N GLN A 26 20.04 3.34 -1.79
CA GLN A 26 21.44 3.21 -1.41
C GLN A 26 22.04 1.86 -1.84
N GLN A 27 21.29 0.76 -1.67
CA GLN A 27 21.73 -0.58 -2.08
C GLN A 27 21.82 -0.75 -3.60
N ARG A 28 21.03 0.03 -4.36
CA ARG A 28 20.93 -0.04 -5.82
C ARG A 28 21.65 1.10 -6.54
N ALA A 29 22.48 1.87 -5.84
CA ALA A 29 23.09 3.09 -6.37
C ALA A 29 23.84 2.88 -7.71
N ALA A 30 24.41 1.70 -7.93
CA ALA A 30 25.12 1.38 -9.17
C ALA A 30 24.20 1.01 -10.36
N ALA A 31 22.95 0.62 -10.11
CA ALA A 31 21.99 0.17 -11.11
C ALA A 31 20.89 1.19 -11.43
N GLY A 32 20.91 2.36 -10.79
CA GLY A 32 19.83 3.34 -10.83
C GLY A 32 18.77 3.11 -9.75
N ASP A 33 18.03 4.16 -9.40
CA ASP A 33 16.98 4.13 -8.37
C ASP A 33 15.55 4.32 -8.91
N GLU A 34 15.40 4.33 -10.24
CA GLU A 34 14.15 4.56 -10.97
C GLU A 34 13.06 3.57 -10.55
N GLU A 35 13.35 2.27 -10.53
CA GLU A 35 12.39 1.24 -10.10
C GLU A 35 11.91 1.46 -8.65
N VAL A 36 12.76 2.02 -7.79
CA VAL A 36 12.40 2.32 -6.40
C VAL A 36 11.42 3.50 -6.35
N TRP A 37 11.65 4.52 -7.17
CA TRP A 37 10.76 5.66 -7.33
C TRP A 37 9.43 5.29 -7.98
N ASP A 38 9.45 4.40 -8.98
CA ASP A 38 8.25 3.89 -9.62
C ASP A 38 7.35 3.19 -8.61
N ARG A 39 7.92 2.27 -7.81
CA ARG A 39 7.18 1.61 -6.73
C ARG A 39 6.64 2.60 -5.70
N ALA A 40 7.41 3.63 -5.33
CA ALA A 40 6.97 4.64 -4.38
C ALA A 40 5.79 5.46 -4.93
N SER A 41 5.86 5.82 -6.21
CA SER A 41 4.82 6.56 -6.92
C SER A 41 3.56 5.72 -7.09
N ASP A 42 3.73 4.44 -7.42
CA ASP A 42 2.64 3.47 -7.55
C ASP A 42 1.89 3.26 -6.24
N ILE A 43 2.59 3.12 -5.11
CA ILE A 43 1.96 3.04 -3.79
C ILE A 43 1.18 4.33 -3.50
N ALA A 44 1.78 5.49 -3.79
CA ALA A 44 1.10 6.77 -3.58
C ALA A 44 -0.15 6.89 -4.45
N TYR A 45 -0.12 6.39 -5.68
CA TYR A 45 -1.29 6.34 -6.56
C TYR A 45 -2.38 5.42 -5.98
N ILE A 46 -2.03 4.19 -5.59
CA ILE A 46 -2.96 3.23 -4.98
C ILE A 46 -3.66 3.83 -3.76
N TYR A 47 -2.97 4.60 -2.92
CA TYR A 47 -3.59 5.20 -1.73
C TYR A 47 -4.38 6.48 -2.02
N ASN A 48 -4.02 7.27 -3.04
CA ASN A 48 -4.65 8.58 -3.31
C ASN A 48 -5.76 8.56 -4.36
N GLU A 49 -5.68 7.70 -5.37
CA GLU A 49 -6.67 7.62 -6.45
C GLU A 49 -8.03 7.14 -5.89
N PRO A 50 -9.13 7.91 -5.97
CA PRO A 50 -10.41 7.52 -5.39
C PRO A 50 -11.21 6.47 -6.18
N ILE A 51 -10.87 6.21 -7.45
CA ILE A 51 -11.60 5.31 -8.34
C ILE A 51 -11.00 3.89 -8.29
N PRO A 52 -11.73 2.86 -7.77
CA PRO A 52 -11.23 1.49 -7.65
C PRO A 52 -10.69 0.89 -8.95
N ALA A 53 -11.46 1.02 -10.04
CA ALA A 53 -11.10 0.48 -11.35
C ALA A 53 -9.75 1.01 -11.90
N LEU A 54 -9.26 2.15 -11.41
CA LEU A 54 -7.97 2.70 -11.83
C LEU A 54 -6.78 2.12 -11.05
N ILE A 55 -7.02 1.55 -9.86
CA ILE A 55 -5.96 0.95 -9.03
C ILE A 55 -5.89 -0.58 -9.15
N GLU A 56 -6.96 -1.24 -9.58
CA GLU A 56 -7.03 -2.71 -9.75
C GLU A 56 -5.86 -3.28 -10.56
N PRO A 57 -5.49 -2.72 -11.74
CA PRO A 57 -4.33 -3.23 -12.50
C PRO A 57 -3.01 -3.15 -11.72
N MET A 58 -2.91 -2.21 -10.77
CA MET A 58 -1.72 -2.05 -9.93
C MET A 58 -1.71 -3.03 -8.77
N LEU A 59 -2.87 -3.35 -8.20
CA LEU A 59 -2.99 -4.44 -7.23
C LEU A 59 -2.55 -5.77 -7.86
N ASP A 60 -2.95 -6.01 -9.11
CA ASP A 60 -2.54 -7.19 -9.88
C ASP A 60 -1.04 -7.17 -10.23
N LYS A 61 -0.51 -6.04 -10.74
CA LYS A 61 0.91 -5.86 -11.06
C LYS A 61 1.83 -6.28 -9.92
N TYR A 62 1.42 -5.99 -8.68
CA TYR A 62 2.19 -6.30 -7.48
C TYR A 62 1.73 -7.55 -6.73
N ASN A 63 0.72 -8.27 -7.23
CA ASN A 63 0.08 -9.40 -6.55
C ASN A 63 -0.28 -9.05 -5.09
N VAL A 64 -0.93 -7.90 -4.90
CA VAL A 64 -1.29 -7.40 -3.58
C VAL A 64 -2.34 -8.31 -2.97
N ARG A 65 -1.99 -8.96 -1.86
CA ARG A 65 -2.94 -9.73 -1.08
C ARG A 65 -3.59 -8.93 0.05
N TYR A 66 -2.83 -8.02 0.67
CA TYR A 66 -3.30 -7.24 1.82
C TYR A 66 -3.08 -5.75 1.61
N ILE A 67 -4.11 -4.96 1.93
CA ILE A 67 -4.07 -3.50 1.98
C ILE A 67 -4.31 -3.09 3.42
N ILE A 68 -3.47 -2.21 3.94
CA ILE A 68 -3.55 -1.77 5.33
C ILE A 68 -3.81 -0.27 5.36
N VAL A 69 -4.83 0.13 6.12
CA VAL A 69 -5.18 1.54 6.35
C VAL A 69 -5.12 1.80 7.85
N GLY A 70 -4.01 2.39 8.30
CA GLY A 70 -3.77 2.77 9.68
C GLY A 70 -3.42 4.24 9.87
N PRO A 71 -2.96 4.65 11.07
CA PRO A 71 -2.62 6.04 11.36
C PRO A 71 -1.54 6.61 10.44
N LEU A 72 -0.56 5.80 10.02
CA LEU A 72 0.47 6.25 9.09
C LEU A 72 -0.12 6.55 7.72
N GLU A 73 -0.91 5.65 7.16
CA GLU A 73 -1.51 5.83 5.84
C GLU A 73 -2.46 7.03 5.83
N ARG A 74 -3.26 7.22 6.90
CA ARG A 74 -4.11 8.40 7.09
C ARG A 74 -3.34 9.72 7.25
N ALA A 75 -2.11 9.68 7.75
CA ALA A 75 -1.27 10.87 7.90
C ALA A 75 -0.60 11.31 6.58
N TYR A 76 -0.44 10.40 5.61
CA TYR A 76 0.34 10.65 4.39
C TYR A 76 -0.47 10.66 3.09
N TYR A 77 -1.69 10.14 3.10
CA TYR A 77 -2.53 10.03 1.92
C TYR A 77 -3.88 10.73 2.12
N LEU A 78 -4.50 11.12 1.01
CA LEU A 78 -5.76 11.86 1.02
C LEU A 78 -6.92 10.98 1.49
N SER A 79 -7.77 11.51 2.39
CA SER A 79 -8.93 10.77 2.91
C SER A 79 -9.83 10.24 1.79
N ILE A 80 -10.10 11.07 0.76
CA ILE A 80 -10.92 10.68 -0.40
C ILE A 80 -10.40 9.44 -1.14
N GLY A 81 -9.07 9.25 -1.14
CA GLY A 81 -8.42 8.07 -1.71
C GLY A 81 -8.55 6.86 -0.78
N LEU A 82 -8.43 7.05 0.53
CA LEU A 82 -8.55 5.97 1.52
C LEU A 82 -9.97 5.43 1.65
N ASP A 83 -10.97 6.31 1.58
CA ASP A 83 -12.40 5.97 1.70
C ASP A 83 -12.85 4.97 0.63
N LYS A 84 -12.12 4.86 -0.49
CA LYS A 84 -12.44 3.86 -1.52
C LYS A 84 -12.34 2.43 -1.02
N PHE A 85 -11.44 2.14 -0.07
CA PHE A 85 -11.24 0.76 0.39
C PHE A 85 -12.46 0.25 1.17
N GLU A 86 -13.20 1.14 1.84
CA GLU A 86 -14.48 0.80 2.45
C GLU A 86 -15.55 0.52 1.38
N ARG A 87 -15.58 1.29 0.29
CA ARG A 87 -16.47 1.02 -0.86
C ARG A 87 -16.16 -0.33 -1.51
N MET A 88 -14.88 -0.61 -1.75
CA MET A 88 -14.42 -1.90 -2.28
C MET A 88 -14.72 -3.07 -1.32
N ALA A 89 -14.73 -2.82 -0.01
CA ALA A 89 -15.17 -3.84 0.94
C ALA A 89 -16.69 -4.07 0.88
N ALA A 90 -17.48 -3.01 0.64
CA ALA A 90 -18.93 -3.09 0.51
C ALA A 90 -19.39 -3.75 -0.81
N ASP A 91 -18.64 -3.58 -1.90
CA ASP A 91 -18.92 -4.23 -3.18
C ASP A 91 -18.38 -5.68 -3.30
N GLY A 92 -17.55 -6.10 -2.34
CA GLY A 92 -17.03 -7.46 -2.24
C GLY A 92 -15.66 -7.69 -2.89
N SER A 93 -15.08 -6.67 -3.53
CA SER A 93 -13.73 -6.73 -4.12
C SER A 93 -12.64 -6.84 -3.05
N LEU A 94 -12.91 -6.31 -1.85
CA LEU A 94 -12.08 -6.48 -0.66
C LEU A 94 -12.85 -7.17 0.46
N ARG A 95 -12.13 -7.84 1.35
CA ARG A 95 -12.65 -8.37 2.62
C ARG A 95 -11.92 -7.74 3.78
N SER A 96 -12.64 -7.07 4.69
CA SER A 96 -12.06 -6.66 5.98
C SER A 96 -11.76 -7.90 6.82
N VAL A 97 -10.48 -8.23 6.99
CA VAL A 97 -10.03 -9.40 7.76
C VAL A 97 -9.61 -9.05 9.18
N PHE A 98 -9.38 -7.76 9.44
CA PHE A 98 -9.13 -7.23 10.77
C PHE A 98 -9.53 -5.76 10.82
N GLN A 99 -10.16 -5.36 11.92
CA GLN A 99 -10.49 -3.97 12.18
C GLN A 99 -10.45 -3.68 13.68
N ASN A 100 -9.82 -2.59 14.05
CA ASN A 100 -9.94 -1.97 15.37
C ASN A 100 -10.07 -0.45 15.23
N GLU A 101 -10.01 0.29 16.34
CA GLU A 101 -10.17 1.75 16.35
C GLU A 101 -9.15 2.50 15.48
N GLY A 102 -7.97 1.93 15.22
CA GLY A 102 -6.89 2.61 14.51
C GLY A 102 -6.56 2.04 13.12
N VAL A 103 -6.74 0.74 12.92
CA VAL A 103 -6.23 0.01 11.74
C VAL A 103 -7.31 -0.90 11.17
N THR A 104 -7.47 -0.84 9.85
CA THR A 104 -8.22 -1.82 9.06
C THR A 104 -7.27 -2.53 8.11
N ILE A 105 -7.38 -3.87 8.04
CA ILE A 105 -6.66 -4.72 7.09
C ILE A 105 -7.68 -5.34 6.15
N TYR A 106 -7.50 -5.08 4.86
CA TYR A 106 -8.29 -5.63 3.78
C TYR A 106 -7.50 -6.74 3.09
N GLU A 107 -8.14 -7.88 2.82
CA GLU A 107 -7.65 -8.89 1.89
C GLU A 107 -8.29 -8.66 0.51
N VAL A 108 -7.49 -8.71 -0.55
CA VAL A 108 -7.96 -8.62 -1.94
C VAL A 108 -8.66 -9.93 -2.30
N VAL A 109 -9.90 -9.84 -2.80
CA VAL A 109 -10.69 -11.00 -3.21
C VAL A 109 -10.48 -11.22 -4.72
N PRO A 110 -9.98 -12.40 -5.15
CA PRO A 110 -9.82 -12.75 -6.56
C PRO A 110 -11.14 -12.96 -7.30
#